data_AF-A0A7T8KGW4-F1
#
_entry.id   AF-A0A7T8KGW4-F1
#
_cell.length_a   1.000
_cell.length_b   1.000
_cell.length_c   1.000
_cell.angle_alpha   90.00
_cell.angle_beta   90.00
_cell.angle_gamma   90.00
#
_symmetry.space_group_name_H-M   'P 1'
#
loop_
_entity.id
_entity.type
_entity.pdbx_description
1 polymer ?
#
loop_
_entity_poly.entity_id
_entity_poly.type
_entity_poly.pdbx_seq_one_letter_code
_entity_poly.pdbx_strand_id
1 'polypeptide(L)'
;IVTNVTSLFAANYVYLWPEFFPDTKLKYAPSFDGRCVTYPTDQNLRDYLSWRQADCHINNLYNTVFWALVQEGGLSNQKAQERLKGTLSGDKNEILFSQFNINYNEEPQQFERDPFS
;
A
#
# COMPACT_ATOMS: atom_id res chain seq x y z
N ILE A 1 -13.32 -12.57 -18.65
CA ILE A 1 -12.41 -11.42 -18.42
C ILE A 1 -11.76 -11.52 -17.05
N VAL A 2 -12.51 -11.38 -15.95
CA VAL A 2 -11.97 -11.44 -14.58
C VAL A 2 -11.17 -12.72 -14.30
N THR A 3 -11.75 -13.89 -14.58
CA THR A 3 -11.08 -15.18 -14.33
C THR A 3 -9.80 -15.38 -15.14
N ASN A 4 -9.71 -14.78 -16.33
CA ASN A 4 -8.50 -14.84 -17.16
C ASN A 4 -7.42 -13.93 -16.54
N VAL A 5 -7.78 -12.71 -16.15
CA VAL A 5 -6.84 -11.78 -15.48
C VAL A 5 -6.34 -12.37 -14.16
N THR A 6 -7.21 -12.91 -13.31
CA THR A 6 -6.80 -13.46 -12.01
C THR A 6 -5.95 -14.72 -12.14
N SER A 7 -6.31 -15.64 -13.05
CA SER A 7 -5.51 -16.85 -13.29
C SER A 7 -4.14 -16.53 -13.89
N LEU A 8 -4.07 -15.60 -14.85
CA LEU A 8 -2.82 -15.16 -15.44
C LEU A 8 -1.93 -14.45 -14.42
N PHE A 9 -2.50 -13.59 -13.58
CA PHE A 9 -1.76 -12.90 -12.53
C PHE A 9 -1.22 -13.89 -11.49
N ALA A 10 -2.03 -14.84 -11.02
CA ALA A 10 -1.60 -15.86 -10.07
C ALA A 10 -0.47 -16.74 -10.64
N ALA A 11 -0.57 -17.15 -11.91
CA ALA A 11 0.47 -17.92 -12.58
C ALA A 11 1.78 -17.14 -12.70
N ASN A 12 1.73 -15.88 -13.14
CA ASN A 12 2.90 -15.03 -13.25
C ASN A 12 3.51 -14.71 -11.87
N TYR A 13 2.70 -14.52 -10.83
CA TYR A 13 3.20 -14.28 -9.48
C TYR A 13 4.06 -15.43 -8.98
N VAL A 14 3.63 -16.67 -9.17
CA VAL A 14 4.41 -17.86 -8.80
C VAL A 14 5.64 -18.03 -9.70
N TYR A 15 5.49 -17.76 -11.00
CA TYR A 15 6.57 -17.89 -11.99
C TYR A 15 7.73 -16.91 -11.74
N LEU A 16 7.41 -15.64 -11.47
CA LEU A 16 8.39 -14.58 -11.24
C LEU A 16 8.88 -14.51 -9.79
N TRP A 17 8.24 -15.23 -8.85
CA TRP A 17 8.62 -15.20 -7.43
C TRP A 17 10.12 -15.42 -7.18
N PRO A 18 10.80 -16.41 -7.79
CA PRO A 18 12.23 -16.64 -7.56
C PRO A 18 13.13 -15.51 -8.09
N GLU A 19 12.66 -14.70 -9.03
CA GLU A 19 13.39 -13.55 -9.58
C GLU A 19 13.46 -12.40 -8.56
N PHE A 20 12.37 -12.16 -7.84
CA PHE A 20 12.29 -11.12 -6.82
C PHE A 20 12.72 -11.59 -5.42
N PHE A 21 12.52 -12.87 -5.11
CA PHE A 21 12.80 -13.47 -3.79
C PHE A 21 13.58 -14.79 -3.92
N PRO A 22 14.85 -14.75 -4.35
CA PRO A 22 15.62 -15.97 -4.67
C PRO A 22 15.81 -16.90 -3.46
N ASP A 23 15.97 -16.32 -2.26
CA ASP A 23 16.25 -17.08 -1.03
C ASP A 23 14.97 -17.48 -0.26
N THR A 24 13.80 -16.99 -0.66
CA THR A 24 12.54 -17.26 0.04
C THR A 24 11.65 -18.16 -0.80
N LYS A 25 11.35 -19.38 -0.32
CA LYS A 25 10.39 -20.26 -1.01
C LYS A 25 8.94 -19.91 -0.69
N LEU A 26 8.06 -20.01 -1.70
CA LEU A 26 6.62 -19.95 -1.50
C LEU A 26 6.15 -21.09 -0.59
N LYS A 27 5.49 -20.73 0.51
CA LYS A 27 4.95 -21.70 1.49
C LYS A 27 3.59 -22.26 1.10
N TYR A 28 2.81 -21.47 0.36
CA TYR A 28 1.46 -21.82 -0.09
C TYR A 28 1.19 -21.15 -1.44
N ALA A 29 0.24 -21.69 -2.19
CA ALA A 29 -0.19 -21.10 -3.45
C ALA A 29 -0.94 -19.78 -3.16
N PRO A 30 -0.51 -18.64 -3.74
CA PRO A 30 -1.22 -17.38 -3.58
C PRO A 30 -2.55 -17.43 -4.33
N SER A 31 -3.56 -16.74 -3.78
CA SER A 31 -4.88 -16.59 -4.39
C SER A 31 -5.23 -15.12 -4.49
N PHE A 32 -5.81 -14.73 -5.62
CA PHE A 32 -6.18 -13.34 -5.91
C PHE A 32 -7.66 -13.26 -6.25
N ASP A 33 -8.36 -12.35 -5.59
CA ASP A 33 -9.75 -12.01 -5.91
C ASP A 33 -9.79 -10.91 -6.97
N GLY A 34 -10.80 -10.96 -7.84
CA GLY A 34 -10.93 -10.04 -8.97
C GLY A 34 -12.38 -9.60 -9.13
N ARG A 35 -12.57 -8.32 -9.45
CA ARG A 35 -13.87 -7.75 -9.80
C ARG A 35 -13.75 -6.94 -11.08
N CYS A 36 -14.79 -6.99 -11.91
CA CYS A 36 -14.93 -6.10 -13.06
C CYS A 36 -16.00 -5.06 -12.73
N VAL A 37 -15.64 -3.78 -12.90
CA VAL A 37 -16.55 -2.66 -12.70
C VAL A 37 -16.61 -1.88 -14.00
N THR A 38 -17.82 -1.59 -14.47
CA THR A 38 -18.04 -0.84 -15.71
C THR A 38 -18.31 0.62 -15.39
N TYR A 39 -17.58 1.52 -16.04
CA TYR A 39 -17.77 2.97 -15.91
C TYR A 39 -18.42 3.52 -17.19
N PRO A 40 -19.53 4.27 -17.09
CA PRO A 40 -20.27 4.73 -18.26
C PRO A 40 -19.59 5.93 -18.97
N THR A 41 -18.65 6.60 -18.31
CA THR A 41 -17.90 7.74 -18.86
C THR A 41 -16.43 7.71 -18.46
N ASP A 42 -15.57 8.32 -19.27
CA ASP A 42 -14.14 8.50 -18.97
C ASP A 42 -13.93 9.30 -17.67
N GLN A 43 -14.83 10.24 -17.37
CA GLN A 43 -14.76 11.00 -16.12
C GLN A 43 -14.92 10.07 -14.91
N ASN A 44 -15.89 9.15 -14.94
CA ASN A 44 -16.06 8.20 -13.83
C ASN A 44 -14.86 7.27 -13.66
N LEU A 45 -14.18 6.92 -14.76
CA LEU A 45 -12.93 6.16 -14.69
C LEU A 45 -11.82 6.98 -14.03
N ARG A 46 -11.64 8.24 -14.42
CA ARG A 46 -10.64 9.15 -13.81
C ARG A 46 -10.91 9.41 -12.34
N ASP A 47 -12.18 9.59 -11.97
CA ASP A 47 -12.58 9.77 -10.57
C ASP A 47 -12.29 8.52 -9.75
N TYR A 48 -12.56 7.34 -10.31
CA TYR A 48 -12.24 6.06 -9.66
C TYR A 48 -10.73 5.87 -9.46
N LEU A 49 -9.92 6.12 -10.49
CA LEU A 49 -8.45 6.01 -10.39
C LEU A 49 -7.89 7.02 -9.36
N SER A 50 -8.36 8.27 -9.42
CA SER A 50 -7.99 9.31 -8.43
C SER A 50 -8.38 8.91 -7.01
N TRP A 51 -9.56 8.32 -6.82
CA TRP A 51 -9.99 7.81 -5.53
C TRP A 51 -9.09 6.68 -5.03
N ARG A 52 -8.76 5.69 -5.88
CA ARG A 52 -7.84 4.60 -5.52
C ARG A 52 -6.44 5.12 -5.18
N GLN A 53 -5.97 6.15 -5.86
CA GLN A 53 -4.69 6.81 -5.57
C GLN A 53 -4.73 7.52 -4.20
N ALA A 54 -5.79 8.29 -3.92
CA ALA A 54 -5.96 8.96 -2.64
C ALA A 54 -6.05 7.96 -1.48
N ASP A 55 -6.81 6.87 -1.66
CA ASP A 55 -6.89 5.77 -0.69
C ASP A 55 -5.52 5.11 -0.46
N CYS A 56 -4.75 4.88 -1.52
CA CYS A 56 -3.39 4.34 -1.42
C CYS A 56 -2.49 5.26 -0.60
N HIS A 57 -2.49 6.56 -0.93
CA HIS A 57 -1.67 7.56 -0.24
C HIS A 57 -2.01 7.66 1.26
N ILE A 58 -3.30 7.66 1.61
CA ILE A 58 -3.75 7.70 3.01
C ILE A 58 -3.31 6.43 3.75
N ASN A 59 -3.50 5.26 3.14
CA ASN A 59 -3.13 3.99 3.76
C ASN A 59 -1.60 3.83 3.88
N ASN A 60 -0.84 4.27 2.88
CA ASN A 60 0.61 4.23 2.91
C ASN A 60 1.15 5.12 4.03
N LEU A 61 0.72 6.38 4.11
CA LEU A 61 1.12 7.28 5.21
C LEU A 61 0.77 6.70 6.58
N TYR A 62 -0.43 6.14 6.75
CA TYR A 62 -0.82 5.48 7.99
C TYR A 62 0.12 4.31 8.33
N ASN A 63 0.38 3.43 7.37
CA ASN A 63 1.22 2.24 7.55
C ASN A 63 2.68 2.61 7.84
N THR A 64 3.24 3.61 7.15
CA THR A 64 4.61 4.08 7.38
C THR A 64 4.77 4.57 8.81
N VAL A 65 3.88 5.44 9.30
CA VAL A 65 3.95 5.92 10.69
C VAL A 65 3.69 4.80 11.69
N PHE A 66 2.73 3.93 11.39
CA PHE A 66 2.39 2.80 12.27
C PHE A 66 3.60 1.86 12.45
N TRP A 67 4.25 1.48 11.36
CA TRP A 67 5.41 0.60 11.43
C TRP A 67 6.65 1.28 12.00
N ALA A 68 6.86 2.58 11.75
CA ALA A 68 7.90 3.34 12.44
C ALA A 68 7.69 3.34 13.97
N LEU A 69 6.45 3.59 14.42
CA LEU A 69 6.11 3.53 15.86
C LEU A 69 6.32 2.15 16.48
N VAL A 70 6.02 1.07 15.75
CA VAL A 70 6.16 -0.30 16.25
C VAL A 70 7.62 -0.77 16.21
N GLN A 71 8.31 -0.60 15.09
CA GLN A 71 9.64 -1.15 14.85
C GLN A 71 10.74 -0.28 15.46
N GLU A 72 10.68 1.04 15.29
CA GLU A 72 11.69 1.97 15.79
C GLU A 72 11.28 2.57 17.14
N GLY A 73 9.99 2.90 17.29
CA GLY A 73 9.45 3.47 18.53
C GLY A 73 9.24 2.43 19.65
N GLY A 74 9.27 1.14 19.32
CA GLY A 74 9.08 0.04 20.29
C GLY A 74 7.68 -0.03 20.89
N LEU A 75 6.66 0.59 20.27
CA LEU A 75 5.27 0.49 20.71
C LEU A 75 4.68 -0.87 20.34
N SER A 76 3.74 -1.35 21.15
CA SER A 76 2.88 -2.47 20.74
C SER A 76 1.89 -2.00 19.67
N ASN A 77 1.44 -2.93 18.83
CA ASN A 77 0.45 -2.66 17.76
C ASN A 77 -0.78 -1.91 18.27
N GLN A 78 -1.30 -2.28 19.45
CA GLN A 78 -2.45 -1.62 20.07
C GLN A 78 -2.15 -0.16 20.44
N LYS A 79 -0.99 0.10 21.06
CA LYS A 79 -0.59 1.46 21.44
C LYS A 79 -0.30 2.34 20.22
N ALA A 80 0.32 1.78 19.19
CA ALA A 80 0.54 2.50 17.93
C ALA A 80 -0.79 2.87 17.27
N GLN A 81 -1.76 1.95 17.23
CA GLN A 81 -3.09 2.22 16.69
C GLN A 81 -3.84 3.28 17.51
N GLU A 82 -3.80 3.20 18.84
CA GLU A 82 -4.39 4.22 19.72
C GLU A 82 -3.75 5.60 19.51
N ARG A 83 -2.41 5.64 19.35
CA ARG A 83 -1.68 6.88 19.11
C ARG A 83 -2.04 7.53 17.78
N LEU A 84 -2.34 6.72 16.76
CA LEU A 84 -2.75 7.20 15.44
C LEU A 84 -4.27 7.43 15.32
N LYS A 85 -5.06 7.10 16.36
CA LYS A 85 -6.51 7.26 16.31
C LYS A 85 -6.88 8.74 16.36
N GLY A 86 -7.60 9.20 15.34
CA GLY A 86 -8.07 10.59 15.25
C GLY A 86 -7.02 11.60 14.79
N THR A 87 -5.81 11.16 14.44
CA THR A 87 -4.78 12.05 13.89
C THR A 87 -5.07 12.36 12.42
N LEU A 88 -4.70 13.56 11.99
CA LEU A 88 -4.75 13.98 10.59
C LEU A 88 -3.47 13.59 9.85
N SER A 89 -3.43 13.79 8.53
CA SER A 89 -2.23 13.51 7.73
C SER A 89 -1.05 14.40 8.13
N GLY A 90 -1.31 15.65 8.53
CA GLY A 90 -0.29 16.57 9.03
C GLY A 90 0.41 16.04 10.29
N ASP A 91 -0.38 15.61 11.28
CA ASP A 91 0.15 15.05 12.52
C ASP A 91 1.00 13.79 12.28
N LYS A 92 0.59 12.95 11.31
CA LYS A 92 1.33 11.75 10.91
C LYS A 92 2.70 12.09 10.32
N ASN A 93 2.73 13.06 9.40
CA ASN A 93 3.99 13.56 8.83
C ASN A 93 4.89 14.17 9.91
N GLU A 94 4.31 14.92 10.86
CA GLU A 94 5.06 15.48 11.98
C GLU A 94 5.64 14.40 12.89
N ILE A 95 4.90 13.32 13.18
CA ILE A 95 5.43 12.18 13.95
C ILE A 95 6.61 11.53 13.23
N LEU A 96 6.49 11.26 11.92
CA LEU A 96 7.59 10.70 11.12
C LEU A 96 8.83 11.58 11.16
N PHE A 97 8.65 12.88 10.94
CA PHE A 97 9.77 13.81 10.88
C PHE A 97 10.41 14.05 12.25
N SER A 98 9.61 14.31 13.29
CA SER A 98 10.12 14.69 14.61
C SER A 98 10.73 13.53 15.41
N GLN A 99 10.18 12.32 15.27
CA GLN A 99 10.60 11.17 16.09
C GLN A 99 11.55 10.24 15.37
N PHE A 100 11.39 10.10 14.05
CA PHE A 100 12.14 9.14 13.24
C PHE A 100 13.04 9.82 12.21
N ASN A 101 12.96 11.15 12.08
CA ASN A 101 13.69 11.92 11.06
C ASN A 101 13.42 11.38 9.63
N ILE A 102 12.20 10.88 9.41
CA ILE A 102 11.72 10.36 8.12
C ILE A 102 10.91 11.46 7.44
N ASN A 103 11.34 11.88 6.24
CA ASN A 103 10.56 12.76 5.39
C ASN A 103 9.70 11.92 4.44
N TYR A 104 8.39 11.86 4.72
CA TYR A 104 7.46 11.07 3.89
C TYR A 104 7.49 11.49 2.40
N ASN A 105 7.75 12.77 2.11
CA ASN A 105 7.84 13.27 0.73
C ASN A 105 9.11 12.83 -0.03
N GLU A 106 10.07 12.20 0.67
CA GLU A 106 11.31 11.65 0.11
C GLU A 106 11.27 10.12 -0.02
N GLU A 107 10.18 9.48 0.45
CA GLU A 107 9.97 8.05 0.24
C GLU A 107 9.88 7.73 -1.26
N PRO A 108 10.25 6.51 -1.69
CA PRO A 108 10.27 6.15 -3.10
C PRO A 108 8.90 6.43 -3.74
N GLN A 109 8.89 7.11 -4.89
CA GLN A 109 7.65 7.46 -5.60
C GLN A 109 6.71 6.27 -5.85
N GLN A 110 7.22 5.04 -5.83
CA GLN A 110 6.44 3.80 -5.92
C GLN A 110 5.45 3.61 -4.75
N PHE A 111 5.73 4.21 -3.59
CA PHE A 111 4.86 4.20 -2.41
C PHE A 111 3.96 5.44 -2.34
N GLU A 112 4.32 6.52 -3.07
CA GLU A 112 3.54 7.76 -3.12
C GLU A 112 2.57 7.83 -4.30
N ARG A 113 2.91 7.19 -5.43
CA ARG A 113 2.20 7.27 -6.71
C ARG A 113 2.18 5.92 -7.41
N ASP A 114 1.05 5.64 -8.05
CA ASP A 114 0.88 4.51 -8.96
C ASP A 114 1.87 4.68 -10.15
N PRO A 115 2.57 3.63 -10.64
CA PRO A 115 3.44 3.69 -11.81
C PRO A 115 2.83 4.24 -13.12
N PHE A 116 1.55 4.60 -13.13
CA PHE A 116 0.82 5.11 -14.30
C PHE A 116 0.49 6.62 -14.24
N SER A 117 1.02 7.38 -13.28
CA SER A 117 0.84 8.84 -13.21
C SER A 117 1.82 9.63 -14.08
#